data_AF-A0A7S2T6Y2-F1
#
_entry.id   AF-A0A7S2T6Y2-F1
#
_cell.length_a   1.000
_cell.length_b   1.000
_cell.length_c   1.000
_cell.angle_alpha   90.00
_cell.angle_beta   90.00
_cell.angle_gamma   90.00
#
_symmetry.space_group_name_H-M   'P 1'
#
loop_
_entity.id
_entity.type
_entity.pdbx_description
1 polymer ?
#
loop_
_entity_poly.entity_id
_entity_poly.type
_entity_poly.pdbx_seq_one_letter_code
_entity_poly.pdbx_strand_id
1 'polypeptide(L)'
;YGFHKSEEFFAKIYVYDPKDLSRVANVLLSGAVLGQTFQPFEAHVPYLLKFKTDYNLHGMEHVRLSKVCLRDPVPESELPFAAGMSEGSYPVWTRESAPQSWL
;
A
#
# COMPACT_ATOMS: atom_id res chain seq x y z
N TYR A 1 18.56 6.91 19.54
CA TYR A 1 17.90 7.99 18.78
C TYR A 1 18.47 9.31 19.26
N GLY A 2 19.10 10.08 18.38
CA GLY A 2 19.89 11.26 18.75
C GLY A 2 20.63 11.83 17.55
N PHE A 3 21.48 12.83 17.78
CA PHE A 3 22.30 13.40 16.72
C PHE A 3 23.44 12.45 16.33
N HIS A 4 23.50 12.08 15.05
CA HIS A 4 24.58 11.29 14.46
C HIS A 4 25.21 12.17 13.37
N LYS A 5 26.53 12.35 13.41
CA LYS A 5 27.25 13.28 12.51
C LYS A 5 27.42 12.72 11.10
N SER A 6 27.41 11.41 10.96
CA SER A 6 27.63 10.68 9.72
C SER A 6 26.46 9.76 9.42
N GLU A 7 26.28 9.43 8.15
CA GLU A 7 25.34 8.41 7.71
C GLU A 7 25.78 7.02 8.19
N GLU A 8 24.79 6.15 8.43
CA GLU A 8 24.99 4.77 8.84
C GLU A 8 24.35 3.84 7.82
N PHE A 9 24.90 2.64 7.66
CA PHE A 9 24.36 1.63 6.76
C PHE A 9 23.21 0.88 7.41
N PHE A 10 22.12 0.68 6.66
CA PHE A 10 20.95 -0.09 7.09
C PHE A 10 20.69 -1.24 6.12
N ALA A 11 20.28 -2.39 6.67
CA ALA A 11 19.77 -3.51 5.88
C ALA A 11 18.25 -3.40 5.76
N LYS A 12 17.73 -3.36 4.53
CA LYS A 12 16.28 -3.36 4.27
C LYS A 12 15.78 -4.80 4.13
N ILE A 13 15.02 -5.26 5.11
CA ILE A 13 14.43 -6.60 5.14
C ILE A 13 12.98 -6.51 4.67
N TYR A 14 12.61 -7.32 3.68
CA TYR A 14 11.23 -7.45 3.22
C TYR A 14 10.57 -8.68 3.82
N VAL A 15 9.35 -8.51 4.31
CA VAL A 15 8.53 -9.59 4.89
C VAL A 15 7.31 -9.78 3.99
N TYR A 16 6.93 -11.03 3.74
CA TYR A 16 5.81 -11.36 2.87
C TYR A 16 4.45 -11.02 3.51
N ASP A 17 4.21 -11.51 4.74
CA ASP A 17 3.00 -11.20 5.50
C ASP A 17 3.28 -10.06 6.50
N PRO A 18 2.59 -8.90 6.42
CA PRO A 18 2.78 -7.81 7.39
C PRO A 18 2.46 -8.20 8.83
N LYS A 19 1.66 -9.25 9.08
CA LYS A 19 1.38 -9.76 10.43
C LYS A 19 2.62 -10.34 11.10
N ASP A 20 3.58 -10.81 10.31
CA ASP A 20 4.83 -11.38 10.82
C ASP A 20 5.87 -10.32 11.22
N LEU A 21 5.65 -9.04 10.88
CA LEU A 21 6.64 -7.99 11.11
C LEU A 21 7.03 -7.87 12.59
N SER A 22 6.05 -7.91 13.51
CA SER A 22 6.32 -7.85 14.94
C SER A 22 7.09 -9.08 15.44
N ARG A 23 6.78 -10.27 14.89
CA ARG A 23 7.49 -11.51 15.23
C ARG A 23 8.94 -11.45 14.76
N VAL A 24 9.17 -11.03 13.52
CA VAL A 24 10.52 -10.86 12.95
C VAL A 24 11.32 -9.84 13.76
N ALA A 25 10.73 -8.70 14.09
CA ALA A 25 11.38 -7.68 14.92
C ALA A 25 11.77 -8.21 16.30
N ASN A 26 10.91 -8.98 16.95
CA ASN A 26 11.21 -9.59 18.25
C ASN A 26 12.34 -10.62 18.16
N VAL A 27 12.37 -11.45 17.11
CA VAL A 27 13.45 -12.43 16.90
C VAL A 27 14.79 -11.73 16.68
N LEU A 28 14.82 -10.67 15.88
CA LEU A 28 16.02 -9.84 15.66
C LEU A 28 16.51 -9.20 16.97
N LEU A 29 15.59 -8.64 17.76
CA LEU A 29 15.93 -7.99 19.02
C LEU A 29 16.38 -8.98 20.10
N SER A 30 15.83 -10.21 20.10
CA SER A 30 16.13 -11.23 21.11
C SER A 30 17.56 -11.77 21.06
N GLY A 31 18.30 -11.53 19.98
CA GLY A 31 19.64 -12.10 19.78
C GLY A 31 19.65 -13.55 19.29
N ALA A 32 18.48 -14.13 19.00
CA ALA A 32 18.37 -15.48 18.45
C ALA A 32 18.98 -15.61 17.04
N VAL A 33 19.10 -14.51 16.31
CA VAL A 33 19.72 -14.45 14.99
C VAL A 33 21.21 -14.20 15.16
N LEU A 34 22.06 -15.10 14.64
CA LEU A 34 23.52 -14.99 14.65
C LEU A 34 24.17 -14.80 16.05
N GLY A 35 23.43 -15.03 17.12
CA GLY A 35 23.89 -14.77 18.49
C GLY A 35 24.12 -13.29 18.79
N GLN A 36 23.52 -12.38 18.02
CA GLN A 36 23.68 -10.93 18.16
C GLN A 36 22.33 -10.21 18.20
N THR A 37 22.19 -9.24 19.09
CA THR A 37 21.02 -8.38 19.15
C THR A 37 21.03 -7.39 18.00
N PHE A 38 20.02 -7.48 17.14
CA PHE A 38 19.77 -6.51 16.08
C PHE A 38 18.63 -5.59 16.48
N GLN A 39 18.89 -4.28 16.57
CA GLN A 39 17.85 -3.29 16.84
C GLN A 39 16.98 -3.09 15.59
N PRO A 40 15.68 -3.44 15.61
CA PRO A 40 14.79 -3.14 14.49
C PRO A 40 14.47 -1.63 14.48
N PHE A 41 14.53 -1.05 13.29
CA PHE A 41 14.13 0.34 13.03
C PHE A 41 12.82 0.36 12.25
N GLU A 42 11.95 1.35 12.52
CA GLU A 42 10.63 1.54 11.88
C GLU A 42 9.63 0.36 11.95
N ALA A 43 9.96 -0.76 12.62
CA ALA A 43 9.09 -1.95 12.69
C ALA A 43 7.75 -1.72 13.41
N HIS A 44 7.60 -0.61 14.13
CA HIS A 44 6.39 -0.23 14.86
C HIS A 44 5.34 0.44 13.96
N VAL A 45 5.72 0.90 12.76
CA VAL A 45 4.81 1.57 11.85
C VAL A 45 3.89 0.53 11.18
N PRO A 46 2.55 0.66 11.27
CA PRO A 46 1.64 -0.27 10.64
C PRO A 46 1.82 -0.31 9.12
N TYR A 47 1.71 -1.50 8.53
CA TYR A 47 1.88 -1.72 7.09
C TYR A 47 1.05 -0.76 6.22
N LEU A 48 -0.24 -0.58 6.53
CA LEU A 48 -1.12 0.31 5.78
C LEU A 48 -0.67 1.77 5.83
N LEU A 49 -0.12 2.22 6.96
CA LEU A 49 0.39 3.58 7.10
C LEU A 49 1.66 3.75 6.27
N LYS A 50 2.58 2.77 6.32
CA LYS A 50 3.80 2.80 5.50
C LYS A 50 3.46 2.85 4.00
N PHE A 51 2.52 2.01 3.55
CA PHE A 51 2.02 2.03 2.17
C PHE A 51 1.48 3.41 1.77
N LYS A 52 0.67 4.04 2.62
CA LYS A 52 0.15 5.39 2.37
C LYS A 52 1.27 6.42 2.27
N THR A 53 2.24 6.39 3.19
CA THR A 53 3.37 7.34 3.17
C THR A 53 4.26 7.15 1.95
N ASP A 54 4.57 5.91 1.57
CA ASP A 54 5.47 5.62 0.44
C ASP A 54 4.90 6.10 -0.90
N TYR A 55 3.57 6.09 -1.06
CA TYR A 55 2.87 6.57 -2.26
C TYR A 55 2.22 7.96 -2.10
N ASN A 56 2.50 8.66 -0.99
CA ASN A 56 1.90 9.96 -0.68
C ASN A 56 0.36 9.97 -0.78
N LEU A 57 -0.29 8.95 -0.21
CA LEU A 57 -1.74 8.78 -0.20
C LEU A 57 -2.33 9.27 1.13
N HIS A 58 -3.32 10.16 1.04
CA HIS A 58 -4.01 10.67 2.22
C HIS A 58 -5.38 10.02 2.41
N GLY A 59 -5.88 10.06 3.66
CA GLY A 59 -7.25 9.62 3.95
C GLY A 59 -8.26 10.56 3.30
N MET A 60 -9.34 10.00 2.74
CA MET A 60 -10.40 10.76 2.06
C MET A 60 -9.94 11.56 0.84
N GLU A 61 -8.78 11.24 0.28
CA GLU A 61 -8.25 11.88 -0.93
C GLU A 61 -8.47 11.01 -2.18
N HIS A 62 -8.48 11.64 -3.35
CA HIS A 62 -8.47 10.95 -4.64
C HIS A 62 -7.10 10.30 -4.93
N VAL A 63 -7.12 9.04 -5.34
CA VAL A 63 -5.94 8.34 -5.83
C VAL A 63 -5.81 8.57 -7.35
N ARG A 64 -4.67 9.11 -7.79
CA ARG A 64 -4.38 9.30 -9.21
C ARG A 64 -3.60 8.10 -9.74
N LEU A 65 -4.19 7.35 -10.66
CA LEU A 65 -3.57 6.18 -11.29
C LEU A 65 -3.34 6.46 -12.77
N SER A 66 -2.16 6.10 -13.30
CA SER A 66 -1.84 6.23 -14.73
C SER A 66 -2.33 5.03 -15.55
N LYS A 67 -2.35 3.85 -14.93
CA LYS A 67 -2.82 2.60 -15.53
C LYS A 67 -3.57 1.78 -14.50
N VAL A 68 -4.68 1.18 -14.93
CA VAL A 68 -5.50 0.26 -14.13
C VAL A 68 -5.59 -1.06 -14.90
N CYS A 69 -5.67 -2.19 -14.20
CA CYS A 69 -6.02 -3.48 -14.78
C CYS A 69 -7.36 -3.90 -14.17
N LEU A 70 -8.40 -3.96 -14.98
CA LEU A 70 -9.73 -4.34 -14.53
C LEU A 70 -9.85 -5.87 -14.47
N ARG A 71 -10.66 -6.35 -13.53
CA ARG A 71 -10.97 -7.78 -13.42
C ARG A 71 -12.23 -8.07 -14.23
N ASP A 72 -12.20 -9.10 -15.07
CA ASP A 72 -13.37 -9.54 -15.83
C ASP A 72 -14.45 -10.18 -14.95
N PRO A 73 -15.74 -10.04 -15.34
CA PRO A 73 -16.23 -9.26 -16.49
C PRO A 73 -16.41 -7.77 -16.15
N VAL A 74 -15.92 -6.89 -17.03
CA VAL A 74 -16.22 -5.44 -16.96
C VAL A 74 -17.67 -5.19 -17.41
N PRO A 75 -18.47 -4.36 -16.70
CA PRO A 75 -19.85 -4.09 -17.05
C PRO A 75 -20.02 -3.54 -18.48
N GLU A 76 -21.04 -4.01 -19.19
CA GLU A 76 -21.37 -3.54 -20.55
C GLU A 76 -22.15 -2.20 -20.51
N SER A 77 -22.99 -1.99 -19.50
CA SER A 77 -23.77 -0.76 -19.33
C SER A 77 -23.73 -0.27 -17.89
N GLU A 78 -24.04 1.02 -17.68
CA GLU A 78 -24.28 1.54 -16.34
C GLU A 78 -25.44 0.75 -15.69
N LEU A 79 -25.23 0.31 -14.44
CA LEU A 79 -26.28 -0.38 -13.71
C LEU A 79 -27.45 0.58 -13.46
N PRO A 80 -28.71 0.16 -13.58
CA PRO A 80 -29.87 1.05 -13.48
C PRO A 80 -29.98 1.78 -12.13
N PHE A 81 -29.29 1.32 -11.08
CA PHE A 81 -29.21 2.02 -9.79
C PHE A 81 -28.39 3.32 -9.84
N ALA A 82 -27.46 3.45 -10.80
CA ALA A 82 -26.64 4.66 -10.97
C ALA A 82 -27.41 5.79 -11.67
N ALA A 83 -28.46 5.47 -12.44
CA ALA A 83 -29.25 6.43 -13.22
C ALA A 83 -30.06 7.43 -12.36
N GLY A 84 -30.14 7.23 -11.04
CA GLY A 84 -30.83 8.12 -10.10
C GLY A 84 -29.92 8.96 -9.20
N MET A 85 -28.58 8.87 -9.35
CA MET A 85 -27.63 9.58 -8.48
C MET A 85 -27.23 10.92 -9.11
N SER A 86 -27.69 12.02 -8.51
CA SER A 86 -27.47 13.41 -8.96
C SER A 86 -26.00 13.84 -9.03
N GLU A 87 -25.73 14.86 -9.85
CA GLU A 87 -24.48 15.63 -10.03
C GLU A 87 -23.45 15.44 -8.91
N GLY A 88 -22.45 14.59 -9.16
CA GLY A 88 -21.50 14.11 -8.15
C GLY A 88 -21.17 12.62 -8.32
N SER A 89 -21.90 11.92 -9.19
CA SER A 89 -21.65 10.52 -9.54
C SER A 89 -20.26 10.34 -10.16
N TYR A 90 -19.44 9.48 -9.56
CA TYR A 90 -18.15 9.09 -10.10
C TYR A 90 -18.37 8.27 -11.38
N PRO A 91 -17.63 8.52 -12.47
CA PRO A 91 -17.83 7.79 -13.72
C PRO A 91 -17.59 6.30 -13.50
N VAL A 92 -18.56 5.46 -13.90
CA VAL A 92 -18.41 4.01 -13.90
C VAL A 92 -17.71 3.59 -15.20
N TRP A 93 -16.59 2.88 -15.09
CA TRP A 93 -15.88 2.33 -16.24
C TRP A 93 -16.67 1.16 -16.82
N THR A 94 -17.19 1.33 -18.04
CA THR A 94 -17.81 0.29 -18.85
C THR A 94 -16.79 -0.25 -19.84
N ARG A 95 -17.08 -1.38 -20.47
CA ARG A 95 -16.21 -1.96 -21.51
C ARG A 95 -15.96 -0.99 -22.68
N GLU A 96 -16.90 -0.09 -22.94
CA GLU A 96 -16.79 0.92 -24.00
C GLU A 96 -16.05 2.19 -23.56
N SER A 97 -16.17 2.59 -22.28
CA SER A 97 -15.54 3.82 -21.78
C SER A 97 -14.12 3.61 -21.26
N ALA A 98 -13.76 2.37 -20.89
CA ALA A 98 -12.43 2.04 -20.42
C ALA A 98 -11.40 2.01 -21.58
N PRO A 99 -10.22 2.61 -21.41
CA PRO A 99 -9.11 2.45 -22.35
C PRO A 99 -8.79 0.97 -22.58
N GLN A 100 -8.56 0.57 -23.83
CA GLN A 100 -8.25 -0.82 -24.18
C GLN A 100 -6.99 -1.36 -23.49
N SER A 101 -6.07 -0.49 -23.06
CA SER A 101 -4.89 -0.86 -22.27
C SER A 101 -5.19 -1.29 -20.83
N TRP A 102 -6.41 -1.05 -20.34
CA TRP A 102 -6.86 -1.36 -18.98
C TRP A 102 -7.78 -2.58 -18.90
N LEU A 103 -8.31 -3.01 -20.06
CA LEU A 103 -9.01 -4.27 -20.28
C LEU A 103 -8.01 -5.40 -20.52
#